data_AF-A0A842VYG3-F1
#
_entry.id   AF-A0A842VYG3-F1
#
_cell.length_a   1.000
_cell.length_b   1.000
_cell.length_c   1.000
_cell.angle_alpha   90.00
_cell.angle_beta   90.00
_cell.angle_gamma   90.00
#
_symmetry.space_group_name_H-M   'P 1'
#
loop_
_entity.id
_entity.type
_entity.pdbx_description
1 polymer ?
#
loop_
_entity_poly.entity_id
_entity_poly.type
_entity_poly.pdbx_seq_one_letter_code
_entity_poly.pdbx_strand_id
1 'polypeptide(L)'
;MTEIIRKSGVIVLLLILFGSGLLVVVGYNEEPETLLESQMAYTQLWDYTTGGQVTSSPVIVDVDKDGQMETLVGSWDSNVYCFSESGSVEWYFEIGSGTLKSSPCVADLDDDGTFEVLMTAGDTELYCISHTGSEEWTFSTGAFIESSPCVADIDGDGSLEVLMSGGDARLYCIDPTGSEEWRYQADDSIWSSPAVADLDDDGTLEIIVGCGDENIYCLSHTGTKEWNYTTAPDGLGIRSSPAIADLDNDGTLEILVGSFENYHFYCLSHTGAQEWNYSTGGALYSSPAVVDLDNDGTLEIIFGSLDDNIYCLSHTGTKEWDYATGGSVHSSPAVADLDGDNTMEVLIGSDDYCLYCLSHTGSREWRFCAEDDLTSSPAVADLDNDGLLEVVIGSKDDKVYCIALTGVTASGSAPWYCFHGNIFHTGWADSDNDYLDDLTEDTYFGTSPNDSDSDGDDVTDGDELLLYDTDPWDTDSDDDNLTDGEEVNDYDTDPTDTDTDDDNLSDGDEVNVYGTDPTDDDSDYDGLSDGEEVNTYDTDPNNSDTDDDWVIDGDEINVYSSDPKDNDTDDDGL
;
A
#
# COMPACT_ATOMS: atom_id res chain seq x y z
N MET A 1 48.12 -25.33 -6.13
CA MET A 1 47.66 -24.17 -6.91
C MET A 1 46.17 -24.25 -6.80
N THR A 2 45.60 -23.36 -5.98
CA THR A 2 44.17 -23.39 -5.63
C THR A 2 43.45 -22.57 -6.70
N GLU A 3 42.56 -23.20 -7.44
CA GLU A 3 41.68 -22.51 -8.39
C GLU A 3 40.27 -22.69 -7.85
N ILE A 4 39.65 -21.58 -7.44
CA ILE A 4 38.27 -21.55 -6.93
C ILE A 4 37.40 -21.25 -8.14
N ILE A 5 36.55 -22.19 -8.52
CA ILE A 5 35.51 -21.96 -9.52
C ILE A 5 34.20 -21.83 -8.75
N ARG A 6 33.63 -20.62 -8.70
CA ARG A 6 32.26 -20.39 -8.23
C ARG A 6 31.32 -20.46 -9.44
N LYS A 7 30.41 -21.44 -9.44
CA LYS A 7 29.15 -21.42 -10.19
C LYS A 7 28.14 -22.20 -9.35
N SER A 8 27.03 -21.54 -9.03
CA SER A 8 25.81 -22.10 -8.42
C SER A 8 26.02 -23.04 -7.22
N GLY A 9 25.93 -22.49 -6.01
CA GLY A 9 25.59 -23.21 -4.77
C GLY A 9 26.53 -24.28 -4.24
N VAL A 10 27.60 -24.66 -4.93
CA VAL A 10 28.48 -25.76 -4.48
C VAL A 10 29.94 -25.29 -4.35
N ILE A 11 30.45 -25.25 -3.10
CA ILE A 11 31.88 -25.06 -2.84
C ILE A 11 32.59 -26.42 -2.98
N VAL A 12 33.32 -26.62 -4.08
CA VAL A 12 34.17 -27.81 -4.26
C VAL A 12 35.60 -27.50 -3.86
N LEU A 13 36.06 -28.05 -2.72
CA LEU A 13 37.45 -27.92 -2.28
C LEU A 13 38.31 -29.06 -2.84
N LEU A 14 39.11 -28.78 -3.87
CA LEU A 14 39.97 -29.78 -4.52
C LEU A 14 41.34 -29.87 -3.84
N LEU A 15 41.58 -30.89 -3.01
CA LEU A 15 42.88 -31.18 -2.41
C LEU A 15 43.61 -32.29 -3.19
N ILE A 16 44.62 -31.92 -3.99
CA ILE A 16 45.46 -32.88 -4.72
C ILE A 16 46.65 -33.29 -3.84
N LEU A 17 46.64 -34.53 -3.34
CA LEU A 17 47.81 -35.16 -2.73
C LEU A 17 48.49 -36.10 -3.74
N PHE A 18 49.74 -35.80 -4.07
CA PHE A 18 50.55 -36.64 -4.95
C PHE A 18 51.07 -37.87 -4.21
N GLY A 19 50.51 -39.05 -4.51
CA GLY A 19 51.10 -40.34 -4.14
C GLY A 19 50.08 -41.42 -3.82
N SER A 20 49.90 -42.34 -4.77
CA SER A 20 49.17 -43.61 -4.62
C SER A 20 47.72 -43.52 -4.12
N GLY A 21 46.81 -43.22 -5.06
CA GLY A 21 45.57 -43.96 -5.25
C GLY A 21 44.53 -43.95 -4.12
N LEU A 22 43.96 -42.80 -3.82
CA LEU A 22 42.58 -42.69 -3.31
C LEU A 22 42.06 -41.28 -3.60
N LEU A 23 40.97 -41.17 -4.37
CA LEU A 23 40.20 -39.94 -4.52
C LEU A 23 39.17 -39.94 -3.39
N VAL A 24 39.24 -38.98 -2.47
CA VAL A 24 38.19 -38.75 -1.47
C VAL A 24 37.49 -37.46 -1.88
N VAL A 25 36.26 -37.58 -2.36
CA VAL A 25 35.34 -36.45 -2.53
C VAL A 25 34.59 -36.33 -1.20
N VAL A 26 34.77 -35.23 -0.49
CA VAL A 26 33.90 -34.87 0.64
C VAL A 26 33.01 -33.76 0.11
N GLY A 27 31.76 -34.11 -0.21
CA GLY A 27 30.70 -33.11 -0.35
C GLY A 27 30.18 -32.81 1.05
N TYR A 28 30.06 -31.54 1.40
CA TYR A 28 29.19 -31.10 2.48
C TYR A 28 27.89 -30.69 1.81
N ASN A 29 26.80 -31.40 2.12
CA ASN A 29 25.45 -30.92 1.82
C ASN A 29 25.06 -30.05 3.01
N GLU A 30 24.70 -28.79 2.78
CA GLU A 30 23.64 -28.20 3.59
C GLU A 30 22.40 -29.09 3.42
N GLU A 31 21.71 -29.37 4.52
CA GLU A 31 20.58 -30.29 4.58
C GLU A 31 19.63 -30.06 3.38
N PRO A 32 19.22 -31.11 2.65
CA PRO A 32 18.20 -30.94 1.63
C PRO A 32 16.88 -30.62 2.36
N GLU A 33 16.35 -29.42 2.16
CA GLU A 33 14.96 -29.11 2.44
C GLU A 33 14.10 -30.27 1.91
N THR A 34 13.28 -30.83 2.79
CA THR A 34 12.41 -31.95 2.47
C THR A 34 11.37 -31.50 1.46
N LEU A 35 11.64 -31.78 0.19
CA LEU A 35 10.73 -31.68 -0.95
C LEU A 35 9.44 -32.48 -0.70
N LEU A 36 8.42 -31.87 -0.10
CA LEU A 36 7.02 -32.30 -0.16
C LEU A 36 6.00 -31.26 0.35
N GLU A 37 6.33 -29.98 0.28
CA GLU A 37 5.33 -28.90 0.30
C GLU A 37 5.24 -28.34 -1.12
N SER A 38 4.02 -28.17 -1.63
CA SER A 38 3.78 -27.34 -2.81
C SER A 38 4.08 -25.91 -2.41
N GLN A 39 5.35 -25.53 -2.40
CA GLN A 39 5.71 -24.13 -2.22
C GLN A 39 5.08 -23.36 -3.35
N MET A 40 4.30 -22.35 -2.99
CA MET A 40 3.85 -21.35 -3.94
C MET A 40 5.09 -20.74 -4.60
N ALA A 41 5.00 -20.61 -5.92
CA ALA A 41 6.08 -20.02 -6.69
C ALA A 41 5.73 -18.54 -6.90
N TYR A 42 6.75 -17.70 -6.91
CA TYR A 42 6.63 -16.29 -7.25
C TYR A 42 7.45 -16.00 -8.51
N THR A 43 7.16 -14.87 -9.14
CA THR A 43 7.95 -14.28 -10.21
C THR A 43 8.36 -12.87 -9.83
N GLN A 44 9.59 -12.48 -10.17
CA GLN A 44 9.97 -11.08 -10.11
C GLN A 44 9.46 -10.43 -11.40
N LEU A 45 8.57 -9.44 -11.29
CA LEU A 45 8.04 -8.70 -12.44
C LEU A 45 9.10 -7.74 -12.97
N TRP A 46 9.61 -6.89 -12.07
CA TRP A 46 10.67 -5.93 -12.38
C TRP A 46 11.58 -5.69 -11.16
N ASP A 47 12.74 -5.12 -11.44
CA ASP A 47 13.61 -4.51 -10.42
C ASP A 47 14.23 -3.23 -10.97
N TYR A 48 14.38 -2.23 -10.11
CA TYR A 48 15.03 -0.97 -10.46
C TYR A 48 16.24 -0.74 -9.57
N THR A 49 17.38 -0.37 -10.16
CA THR A 49 18.60 -0.02 -9.41
C THR A 49 18.73 1.49 -9.29
N THR A 50 18.55 2.00 -8.07
CA THR A 50 18.76 3.40 -7.73
C THR A 50 20.26 3.69 -7.58
N GLY A 51 20.62 4.90 -7.17
CA GLY A 51 22.00 5.30 -6.86
C GLY A 51 22.46 4.95 -5.43
N GLY A 52 21.60 4.40 -4.59
CA GLY A 52 21.89 4.12 -3.18
C GLY A 52 20.80 3.27 -2.50
N GLN A 53 21.07 2.81 -1.28
CA GLN A 53 20.18 1.90 -0.55
C GLN A 53 18.73 2.38 -0.50
N VAL A 54 17.80 1.45 -0.67
CA VAL A 54 16.37 1.69 -0.53
C VAL A 54 15.94 1.09 0.81
N THR A 55 15.98 1.89 1.87
CA THR A 55 15.51 1.48 3.21
C THR A 55 14.16 2.11 3.56
N SER A 56 13.69 3.05 2.75
CA SER A 56 12.33 3.56 2.77
C SER A 56 11.36 2.43 2.42
N SER A 57 10.25 2.31 3.14
CA SER A 57 9.18 1.38 2.75
C SER A 57 8.42 2.01 1.59
N PRO A 58 8.13 1.26 0.52
CA PRO A 58 7.33 1.76 -0.59
C PRO A 58 5.88 1.99 -0.16
N VAL A 59 5.18 2.80 -0.95
CA VAL A 59 3.72 2.93 -0.98
C VAL A 59 3.28 2.67 -2.41
N ILE A 60 2.16 1.96 -2.58
CA ILE A 60 1.52 1.75 -3.88
C ILE A 60 0.17 2.48 -3.82
N VAL A 61 -0.04 3.39 -4.77
CA VAL A 61 -1.24 4.24 -4.86
C VAL A 61 -1.26 4.91 -6.22
N ASP A 62 -2.45 5.09 -6.78
CA ASP A 62 -2.68 5.99 -7.91
C ASP A 62 -2.50 7.44 -7.43
N VAL A 63 -1.32 8.00 -7.67
CA VAL A 63 -0.93 9.29 -7.06
C VAL A 63 -1.52 10.48 -7.82
N ASP A 64 -1.77 10.32 -9.13
CA ASP A 64 -2.30 11.37 -9.99
C ASP A 64 -3.74 11.15 -10.45
N LYS A 65 -4.40 10.11 -9.94
CA LYS A 65 -5.81 9.76 -10.19
C LYS A 65 -6.08 9.51 -11.67
N ASP A 66 -5.19 8.74 -12.31
CA ASP A 66 -5.30 8.38 -13.72
C ASP A 66 -5.81 6.94 -13.96
N GLY A 67 -6.12 6.22 -12.90
CA GLY A 67 -6.58 4.83 -12.88
C GLY A 67 -5.44 3.82 -12.86
N GLN A 68 -4.17 4.24 -12.96
CA GLN A 68 -3.01 3.36 -12.85
C GLN A 68 -2.31 3.56 -11.49
N MET A 69 -1.82 2.46 -10.92
CA MET A 69 -1.15 2.51 -9.64
C MET A 69 0.35 2.80 -9.79
N GLU A 70 0.87 3.73 -8.99
CA GLU A 70 2.30 4.03 -8.91
C GLU A 70 2.94 3.44 -7.65
N THR A 71 4.22 3.14 -7.74
CA THR A 71 5.07 2.87 -6.58
C THR A 71 5.90 4.10 -6.21
N LEU A 72 5.75 4.59 -4.97
CA LEU A 72 6.56 5.66 -4.40
C LEU A 72 7.61 5.10 -3.43
N VAL A 73 8.86 5.58 -3.52
CA VAL A 73 9.92 5.19 -2.58
C VAL A 73 11.05 6.22 -2.43
N GLY A 74 11.65 6.28 -1.24
CA GLY A 74 12.85 7.08 -0.99
C GLY A 74 14.15 6.29 -1.08
N SER A 75 15.20 6.93 -1.60
CA SER A 75 16.54 6.33 -1.73
C SER A 75 17.64 7.13 -1.01
N TRP A 76 18.71 6.44 -0.61
CA TRP A 76 19.90 7.07 -0.03
C TRP A 76 20.73 7.88 -1.03
N ASP A 77 20.37 7.86 -2.32
CA ASP A 77 20.94 8.74 -3.34
C ASP A 77 20.34 10.16 -3.37
N SER A 78 19.50 10.49 -2.38
CA SER A 78 18.82 11.78 -2.26
C SER A 78 17.65 11.97 -3.24
N ASN A 79 17.05 10.90 -3.77
CA ASN A 79 15.85 10.98 -4.61
C ASN A 79 14.65 10.24 -4.00
N VAL A 80 13.49 10.88 -4.10
CA VAL A 80 12.19 10.20 -4.10
C VAL A 80 11.92 9.74 -5.52
N TYR A 81 11.49 8.50 -5.71
CA TYR A 81 11.13 7.93 -6.99
C TYR A 81 9.64 7.62 -7.03
N CYS A 82 9.03 7.90 -8.18
CA CYS A 82 7.75 7.36 -8.59
C CYS A 82 7.98 6.42 -9.77
N PHE A 83 7.45 5.20 -9.67
CA PHE A 83 7.50 4.20 -10.73
C PHE A 83 6.10 3.84 -11.19
N SER A 84 5.92 3.69 -12.49
CA SER A 84 4.73 3.08 -13.07
C SER A 84 4.63 1.60 -12.67
N GLU A 85 3.46 1.01 -12.87
CA GLU A 85 3.15 -0.43 -12.79
C GLU A 85 4.25 -1.35 -13.37
N SER A 86 4.87 -0.94 -14.48
CA SER A 86 5.93 -1.66 -15.18
C SER A 86 7.33 -1.53 -14.58
N GLY A 87 7.49 -0.73 -13.53
CA GLY A 87 8.77 -0.38 -12.89
C GLY A 87 9.57 0.69 -13.64
N SER A 88 8.93 1.43 -14.55
CA SER A 88 9.53 2.55 -15.26
C SER A 88 9.49 3.81 -14.39
N VAL A 89 10.59 4.57 -14.31
CA VAL A 89 10.56 5.85 -13.56
C VAL A 89 9.74 6.87 -14.33
N GLU A 90 8.66 7.31 -13.71
CA GLU A 90 7.78 8.38 -14.19
C GLU A 90 8.42 9.74 -13.89
N TRP A 91 8.73 9.95 -12.62
CA TRP A 91 9.43 11.11 -12.11
C TRP A 91 10.31 10.76 -10.91
N TYR A 92 11.22 11.67 -10.60
CA TYR A 92 11.97 11.63 -9.34
C TYR A 92 12.19 13.05 -8.82
N PHE A 93 12.23 13.18 -7.50
CA PHE A 93 12.45 14.44 -6.80
C PHE A 93 13.77 14.41 -6.02
N GLU A 94 14.70 15.33 -6.33
CA GLU A 94 16.04 15.37 -5.72
C GLU A 94 16.11 16.38 -4.55
N ILE A 95 16.26 15.89 -3.31
CA ILE A 95 16.37 16.73 -2.08
C ILE A 95 17.74 17.43 -1.93
N GLY A 96 18.63 17.29 -2.92
CA GLY A 96 19.94 17.96 -3.03
C GLY A 96 21.04 17.43 -2.10
N SER A 97 20.71 16.98 -0.88
CA SER A 97 21.61 16.22 0.00
C SER A 97 20.85 15.44 1.07
N GLY A 98 21.44 14.38 1.62
CA GLY A 98 20.82 13.60 2.70
C GLY A 98 20.37 12.22 2.22
N THR A 99 19.82 11.44 3.13
CA THR A 99 19.29 10.10 2.83
C THR A 99 17.81 10.09 3.14
N LEU A 100 17.02 9.45 2.29
CA LEU A 100 15.61 9.21 2.53
C LEU A 100 15.45 7.83 3.16
N LYS A 101 14.95 7.81 4.40
CA LYS A 101 14.79 6.58 5.20
C LYS A 101 13.35 6.35 5.63
N SER A 102 12.58 7.42 5.83
CA SER A 102 11.14 7.34 6.08
C SER A 102 10.43 6.74 4.88
N SER A 103 9.24 6.22 5.11
CA SER A 103 8.29 5.84 4.06
C SER A 103 7.59 7.10 3.54
N PRO A 104 7.28 7.21 2.23
CA PRO A 104 6.38 8.23 1.71
C PRO A 104 5.01 8.10 2.37
N CYS A 105 4.38 9.22 2.72
CA CYS A 105 3.00 9.29 3.19
C CYS A 105 2.21 10.09 2.15
N VAL A 106 1.00 9.66 1.81
CA VAL A 106 0.25 10.20 0.67
C VAL A 106 -1.13 10.64 1.12
N ALA A 107 -1.54 11.84 0.73
CA ALA A 107 -2.86 12.41 1.04
C ALA A 107 -3.15 13.60 0.11
N ASP A 108 -4.42 13.87 -0.19
CA ASP A 108 -4.85 15.14 -0.81
C ASP A 108 -4.91 16.20 0.29
N LEU A 109 -3.87 17.01 0.41
CA LEU A 109 -3.75 17.99 1.50
C LEU A 109 -4.52 19.27 1.19
N ASP A 110 -4.72 19.62 -0.08
CA ASP A 110 -5.32 20.89 -0.49
C ASP A 110 -6.68 20.78 -1.19
N ASP A 111 -7.26 19.57 -1.23
CA ASP A 111 -8.60 19.24 -1.73
C ASP A 111 -8.69 19.59 -3.23
N ASP A 112 -7.64 19.24 -3.99
CA ASP A 112 -7.55 19.47 -5.44
C ASP A 112 -7.86 18.25 -6.30
N GLY A 113 -8.11 17.10 -5.66
CA GLY A 113 -8.43 15.83 -6.31
C GLY A 113 -7.20 15.02 -6.71
N THR A 114 -5.99 15.44 -6.35
CA THR A 114 -4.77 14.65 -6.55
C THR A 114 -3.99 14.54 -5.26
N PHE A 115 -3.08 13.57 -5.17
CA PHE A 115 -2.36 13.35 -3.92
C PHE A 115 -1.01 14.08 -3.85
N GLU A 116 -0.73 14.64 -2.67
CA GLU A 116 0.61 15.06 -2.28
C GLU A 116 1.39 13.91 -1.64
N VAL A 117 2.67 13.84 -1.97
CA VAL A 117 3.65 12.93 -1.38
C VAL A 117 4.47 13.66 -0.31
N LEU A 118 4.31 13.24 0.94
CA LEU A 118 5.05 13.73 2.09
C LEU A 118 6.23 12.82 2.40
N MET A 119 7.42 13.41 2.53
CA MET A 119 8.61 12.66 2.87
C MET A 119 9.59 13.44 3.75
N THR A 120 10.04 12.81 4.84
CA THR A 120 11.08 13.37 5.70
C THR A 120 12.47 12.94 5.25
N ALA A 121 13.44 13.82 5.42
CA ALA A 121 14.78 13.60 4.90
C ALA A 121 15.87 13.77 5.96
N GLY A 122 16.98 13.05 5.76
CA GLY A 122 18.16 13.14 6.62
C GLY A 122 18.87 14.49 6.59
N ASP A 123 18.46 15.42 5.73
CA ASP A 123 18.93 16.80 5.68
C ASP A 123 18.11 17.78 6.52
N THR A 124 17.23 17.25 7.38
CA THR A 124 16.42 17.97 8.38
C THR A 124 15.12 18.58 7.85
N GLU A 125 14.75 18.31 6.60
CA GLU A 125 13.53 18.82 5.98
C GLU A 125 12.42 17.76 5.94
N LEU A 126 11.17 18.22 6.00
CA LEU A 126 10.00 17.56 5.44
C LEU A 126 9.70 18.20 4.09
N TYR A 127 9.47 17.37 3.09
CA TYR A 127 9.08 17.77 1.74
C TYR A 127 7.63 17.40 1.50
N CYS A 128 6.89 18.33 0.92
CA CYS A 128 5.63 18.08 0.25
C CYS A 128 5.87 18.18 -1.26
N ILE A 129 5.46 17.15 -1.98
CA ILE A 129 5.75 16.96 -3.40
C ILE A 129 4.42 16.67 -4.08
N SER A 130 4.05 17.40 -5.13
CA SER A 130 2.82 17.12 -5.86
C SER A 130 2.89 15.78 -6.60
N HIS A 131 1.74 15.26 -7.03
CA HIS A 131 1.60 14.04 -7.83
C HIS A 131 2.55 13.99 -9.06
N THR A 132 2.93 15.15 -9.63
CA THR A 132 3.89 15.24 -10.75
C THR A 132 5.39 15.25 -10.36
N GLY A 133 5.72 15.12 -9.08
CA GLY A 133 7.09 15.14 -8.58
C GLY A 133 7.69 16.53 -8.38
N SER A 134 6.86 17.56 -8.18
CA SER A 134 7.32 18.96 -7.99
C SER A 134 7.20 19.42 -6.53
N GLU A 135 8.18 20.18 -6.03
CA GLU A 135 8.11 20.71 -4.66
C GLU A 135 6.98 21.73 -4.53
N GLU A 136 6.05 21.41 -3.61
CA GLU A 136 4.94 22.24 -3.15
C GLU A 136 5.45 23.22 -2.08
N TRP A 137 5.92 22.63 -0.97
CA TRP A 137 6.48 23.33 0.17
C TRP A 137 7.46 22.45 0.94
N THR A 138 8.23 23.09 1.81
CA THR A 138 9.21 22.42 2.69
C THR A 138 9.13 22.95 4.11
N PHE A 139 9.34 22.07 5.08
CA PHE A 139 9.38 22.41 6.49
C PHE A 139 10.69 21.97 7.14
N SER A 140 11.47 22.95 7.63
CA SER A 140 12.79 22.69 8.22
C SER A 140 12.72 22.42 9.72
N THR A 141 13.33 21.32 10.15
CA THR A 141 13.52 20.98 11.56
C THR A 141 14.94 21.28 12.05
N GLY A 142 15.19 21.10 13.35
CA GLY A 142 16.50 21.37 13.96
C GLY A 142 17.51 20.22 13.90
N ALA A 143 17.09 19.02 13.47
CA ALA A 143 17.90 17.82 13.48
C ALA A 143 17.41 16.81 12.43
N PHE A 144 18.13 15.71 12.28
CA PHE A 144 17.74 14.65 11.36
C PHE A 144 16.42 14.02 11.78
N ILE A 145 15.60 13.68 10.78
CA ILE A 145 14.31 13.02 10.94
C ILE A 145 14.44 11.61 10.35
N GLU A 146 13.95 10.61 11.08
CA GLU A 146 13.86 9.24 10.57
C GLU A 146 12.42 8.70 10.65
N SER A 147 11.48 9.39 11.30
CA SER A 147 10.08 8.98 11.31
C SER A 147 9.41 9.32 9.98
N SER A 148 8.56 8.42 9.49
CA SER A 148 7.61 8.74 8.43
C SER A 148 6.54 9.72 8.95
N PRO A 149 6.07 10.68 8.12
CA PRO A 149 4.89 11.47 8.42
C PRO A 149 3.67 10.59 8.66
N CYS A 150 2.69 11.13 9.38
CA CYS A 150 1.33 10.64 9.53
C CYS A 150 0.40 11.83 9.23
N VAL A 151 -0.68 11.60 8.48
CA VAL A 151 -1.64 12.63 8.09
C VAL A 151 -3.01 12.29 8.67
N ALA A 152 -3.64 13.27 9.31
CA ALA A 152 -5.03 13.20 9.77
C ALA A 152 -5.56 14.59 10.16
N ASP A 153 -6.85 14.87 9.96
CA ASP A 153 -7.64 15.88 10.65
C ASP A 153 -7.77 15.50 12.13
N ILE A 154 -6.85 16.02 12.93
CA ILE A 154 -6.77 15.67 14.35
C ILE A 154 -7.76 16.46 15.19
N ASP A 155 -8.35 17.54 14.68
CA ASP A 155 -9.24 18.42 15.46
C ASP A 155 -10.69 18.48 14.96
N GLY A 156 -11.00 17.73 13.89
CA GLY A 156 -12.33 17.53 13.32
C GLY A 156 -12.85 18.76 12.58
N ASP A 157 -11.96 19.58 12.01
CA ASP A 157 -12.33 20.81 11.30
C ASP A 157 -12.47 20.67 9.77
N GLY A 158 -12.13 19.49 9.25
CA GLY A 158 -12.14 19.11 7.83
C GLY A 158 -10.85 19.45 7.09
N SER A 159 -9.80 19.92 7.77
CA SER A 159 -8.47 20.13 7.23
C SER A 159 -7.53 19.04 7.73
N LEU A 160 -6.65 18.53 6.87
CA LEU A 160 -5.68 17.51 7.27
C LEU A 160 -4.45 18.13 7.96
N GLU A 161 -4.00 17.57 9.09
CA GLU A 161 -2.72 17.92 9.70
C GLU A 161 -1.64 16.91 9.38
N VAL A 162 -0.42 17.42 9.14
CA VAL A 162 0.78 16.60 8.99
C VAL A 162 1.51 16.50 10.33
N LEU A 163 1.56 15.29 10.88
CA LEU A 163 2.29 14.96 12.09
C LEU A 163 3.63 14.32 11.77
N MET A 164 4.69 14.84 12.40
CA MET A 164 6.02 14.27 12.21
C MET A 164 6.92 14.48 13.43
N SER A 165 7.77 13.50 13.70
CA SER A 165 8.66 13.51 14.86
C SER A 165 10.13 13.60 14.45
N GLY A 166 11.01 14.05 15.35
CA GLY A 166 12.38 14.39 14.98
C GLY A 166 13.44 14.05 16.02
N GLY A 167 14.68 13.92 15.53
CA GLY A 167 15.88 13.75 16.34
C GLY A 167 16.16 14.93 17.29
N ASP A 168 15.48 16.06 17.15
CA ASP A 168 15.58 17.22 18.04
C ASP A 168 14.63 17.15 19.25
N ALA A 169 14.09 15.96 19.54
CA ALA A 169 13.22 15.66 20.66
C ALA A 169 11.85 16.35 20.57
N ARG A 170 11.35 16.52 19.34
CA ARG A 170 10.07 17.19 19.09
C ARG A 170 9.15 16.35 18.22
N LEU A 171 7.87 16.56 18.45
CA LEU A 171 6.77 16.24 17.55
C LEU A 171 6.24 17.57 17.03
N TYR A 172 6.02 17.65 15.73
CA TYR A 172 5.46 18.80 15.03
C TYR A 172 4.09 18.45 14.49
N CYS A 173 3.20 19.43 14.53
CA CYS A 173 1.94 19.46 13.78
C CYS A 173 2.03 20.62 12.81
N ILE A 174 1.73 20.34 11.55
CA ILE A 174 1.92 21.23 10.42
C ILE A 174 0.60 21.27 9.66
N ASP A 175 0.13 22.47 9.33
CA ASP A 175 -1.07 22.65 8.50
C ASP A 175 -0.80 22.22 7.04
N PRO A 176 -1.84 22.03 6.20
CA PRO A 176 -1.66 21.66 4.79
C PRO A 176 -0.75 22.59 3.99
N THR A 177 -0.62 23.84 4.44
CA THR A 177 0.20 24.86 3.76
C THR A 177 1.69 24.78 4.12
N GLY A 178 2.08 23.81 4.95
CA GLY A 178 3.45 23.62 5.41
C GLY A 178 3.84 24.51 6.59
N SER A 179 2.88 25.10 7.32
CA SER A 179 3.16 25.96 8.48
C SER A 179 3.02 25.22 9.81
N GLU A 180 3.97 25.40 10.74
CA GLU A 180 3.87 24.84 12.09
C GLU A 180 2.65 25.42 12.83
N GLU A 181 1.71 24.56 13.17
CA GLU A 181 0.59 24.84 14.06
C GLU A 181 1.04 24.87 15.52
N TRP A 182 1.62 23.75 15.94
CA TRP A 182 2.16 23.53 17.27
C TRP A 182 3.28 22.51 17.25
N ARG A 183 3.99 22.41 18.38
CA ARG A 183 4.97 21.35 18.61
C ARG A 183 5.07 20.95 20.07
N TYR A 184 5.30 19.67 20.31
CA TYR A 184 5.60 19.12 21.63
C TYR A 184 7.12 18.93 21.79
N GLN A 185 7.62 19.06 23.02
CA GLN A 185 9.05 18.88 23.35
C GLN A 185 9.19 17.77 24.38
N ALA A 186 9.78 16.65 23.96
CA ALA A 186 10.19 15.54 24.82
C ALA A 186 11.60 15.77 25.41
N ASP A 187 12.03 14.86 26.29
CA ASP A 187 13.34 14.93 26.95
C ASP A 187 14.47 14.27 26.11
N ASP A 188 14.13 13.46 25.11
CA ASP A 188 15.05 12.86 24.13
C ASP A 188 14.37 12.71 22.76
N SER A 189 15.14 12.32 21.73
CA SER A 189 14.66 12.17 20.36
C SER A 189 13.42 11.28 20.27
N ILE A 190 12.44 11.68 19.46
CA ILE A 190 11.26 10.87 19.13
C ILE A 190 11.58 10.20 17.81
N TRP A 191 11.62 8.86 17.79
CA TRP A 191 12.06 8.09 16.63
C TRP A 191 10.91 7.39 15.92
N SER A 192 9.81 7.13 16.63
CA SER A 192 8.63 6.51 16.04
C SER A 192 7.89 7.48 15.12
N SER A 193 7.24 6.94 14.11
CA SER A 193 6.12 7.63 13.47
C SER A 193 4.96 7.80 14.47
N PRO A 194 4.23 8.92 14.41
CA PRO A 194 3.00 9.11 15.18
C PRO A 194 1.94 8.10 14.76
N ALA A 195 1.11 7.67 15.70
CA ALA A 195 -0.18 7.05 15.44
C ALA A 195 -1.28 7.93 16.04
N VAL A 196 -2.47 7.96 15.46
CA VAL A 196 -3.55 8.88 15.85
C VAL A 196 -4.84 8.15 16.16
N ALA A 197 -5.59 8.63 17.17
CA ALA A 197 -6.86 8.05 17.58
C ALA A 197 -7.71 8.89 18.52
N ASP A 198 -9.04 8.87 18.35
CA ASP A 198 -9.97 9.31 19.39
C ASP A 198 -9.98 8.26 20.51
N LEU A 199 -9.10 8.41 21.49
CA LEU A 199 -8.92 7.44 22.58
C LEU A 199 -9.93 7.66 23.72
N ASP A 200 -10.62 8.80 23.74
CA ASP A 200 -11.55 9.16 24.82
C ASP A 200 -12.97 9.53 24.39
N ASP A 201 -13.31 9.26 23.13
CA ASP A 201 -14.59 9.48 22.45
C ASP A 201 -15.04 10.95 22.50
N ASP A 202 -14.11 11.90 22.37
CA ASP A 202 -14.40 13.34 22.41
C ASP A 202 -14.57 14.01 21.03
N GLY A 203 -14.32 13.26 19.96
CA GLY A 203 -14.39 13.68 18.57
C GLY A 203 -13.14 14.40 18.07
N THR A 204 -12.03 14.34 18.80
CA THR A 204 -10.71 14.79 18.34
C THR A 204 -9.68 13.69 18.55
N LEU A 205 -8.61 13.70 17.77
CA LEU A 205 -7.62 12.63 17.78
C LEU A 205 -6.47 12.92 18.76
N GLU A 206 -6.20 11.96 19.63
CA GLU A 206 -4.96 11.85 20.37
C GLU A 206 -3.82 11.34 19.49
N ILE A 207 -2.61 11.82 19.76
CA ILE A 207 -1.38 11.44 19.08
C ILE A 207 -0.52 10.60 20.02
N ILE A 208 -0.20 9.38 19.59
CA ILE A 208 0.68 8.45 20.28
C ILE A 208 2.07 8.42 19.64
N VAL A 209 3.11 8.62 20.45
CA VAL A 209 4.51 8.52 20.00
C VAL A 209 5.41 7.81 21.01
N GLY A 210 6.32 7.00 20.50
CA GLY A 210 7.44 6.41 21.20
C GLY A 210 8.68 7.32 21.22
N CYS A 211 9.21 7.58 22.41
CA CYS A 211 10.36 8.45 22.60
C CYS A 211 11.60 7.69 23.13
N GLY A 212 12.78 8.15 22.72
CA GLY A 212 14.09 7.70 23.20
C GLY A 212 14.31 7.88 24.71
N ASP A 213 13.48 8.70 25.37
CA ASP A 213 13.52 8.95 26.82
C ASP A 213 12.77 7.87 27.66
N GLU A 214 12.49 6.71 27.04
CA GLU A 214 11.82 5.55 27.64
C GLU A 214 10.29 5.69 27.77
N ASN A 215 9.72 6.80 27.28
CA ASN A 215 8.28 7.04 27.36
C ASN A 215 7.55 6.76 26.04
N ILE A 216 6.33 6.26 26.20
CA ILE A 216 5.26 6.36 25.22
C ILE A 216 4.41 7.54 25.66
N TYR A 217 4.24 8.53 24.79
CA TYR A 217 3.45 9.73 25.05
C TYR A 217 2.11 9.64 24.35
N CYS A 218 1.07 10.14 25.02
CA CYS A 218 -0.20 10.49 24.42
C CYS A 218 -0.38 12.00 24.54
N LEU A 219 -0.76 12.64 23.45
CA LEU A 219 -0.97 14.08 23.36
C LEU A 219 -2.35 14.33 22.76
N SER A 220 -3.10 15.32 23.22
CA SER A 220 -4.35 15.77 22.56
C SER A 220 -4.05 16.34 21.17
N HIS A 221 -5.07 16.54 20.34
CA HIS A 221 -5.00 17.31 19.08
C HIS A 221 -4.27 18.67 19.19
N THR A 222 -4.30 19.33 20.35
CA THR A 222 -3.57 20.61 20.58
C THR A 222 -2.06 20.47 20.94
N GLY A 223 -1.51 19.25 20.92
CA GLY A 223 -0.15 18.95 21.35
C GLY A 223 0.06 18.98 22.88
N THR A 224 -1.01 19.00 23.66
CA THR A 224 -0.94 18.95 25.13
C THR A 224 -0.79 17.52 25.59
N LYS A 225 0.21 17.23 26.42
CA LYS A 225 0.37 15.88 26.99
C LYS A 225 -0.80 15.49 27.91
N GLU A 226 -1.51 14.46 27.48
CA GLU A 226 -2.55 13.69 28.16
C GLU A 226 -1.93 12.85 29.28
N TRP A 227 -1.16 11.85 28.86
CA TRP A 227 -0.48 10.90 29.72
C TRP A 227 0.84 10.43 29.10
N ASN A 228 1.63 9.70 29.88
CA ASN A 228 2.77 8.95 29.35
C ASN A 228 2.98 7.66 30.15
N TYR A 229 3.39 6.61 29.45
CA TYR A 229 3.83 5.35 30.05
C TYR A 229 5.35 5.24 29.97
N THR A 230 6.02 5.11 31.11
CA THR A 230 7.48 4.94 31.15
C THR A 230 7.82 3.46 31.18
N THR A 231 8.50 2.99 30.14
CA THR A 231 9.04 1.63 30.08
C THR A 231 10.20 1.46 31.08
N ALA A 232 10.54 0.24 31.47
CA ALA A 232 11.48 0.00 32.57
C ALA A 232 12.87 0.67 32.33
N PRO A 233 13.52 1.24 33.38
CA PRO A 233 14.56 2.28 33.24
C PRO A 233 15.99 1.78 32.93
N ASP A 234 16.14 0.87 31.96
CA ASP A 234 17.43 0.22 31.66
C ASP A 234 18.19 0.77 30.42
N GLY A 235 17.70 1.86 29.80
CA GLY A 235 18.48 2.75 28.93
C GLY A 235 18.36 2.52 27.42
N LEU A 236 17.87 3.57 26.73
CA LEU A 236 17.39 3.79 25.34
C LEU A 236 15.91 3.39 25.13
N GLY A 237 15.16 4.32 24.52
CA GLY A 237 13.70 4.30 24.56
C GLY A 237 13.00 3.56 23.42
N ILE A 238 11.84 4.07 23.04
CA ILE A 238 10.92 3.47 22.08
C ILE A 238 11.30 3.93 20.67
N ARG A 239 11.36 2.96 19.74
CA ARG A 239 11.70 3.19 18.32
C ARG A 239 10.69 2.59 17.35
N SER A 240 10.03 1.50 17.74
CA SER A 240 8.86 0.96 17.05
C SER A 240 7.76 2.00 17.00
N SER A 241 7.10 2.16 15.85
CA SER A 241 5.90 3.00 15.78
C SER A 241 4.71 2.26 16.41
N PRO A 242 3.85 2.96 17.17
CA PRO A 242 2.67 2.35 17.78
C PRO A 242 1.64 1.93 16.72
N ALA A 243 0.88 0.86 16.97
CA ALA A 243 -0.40 0.60 16.29
C ALA A 243 -1.56 0.69 17.29
N ILE A 244 -2.76 0.91 16.78
CA ILE A 244 -3.99 1.13 17.54
C ILE A 244 -5.09 0.23 16.98
N ALA A 245 -5.86 -0.42 17.85
CA ALA A 245 -7.03 -1.23 17.49
C ALA A 245 -7.91 -1.49 18.72
N ASP A 246 -9.21 -1.76 18.54
CA ASP A 246 -10.06 -2.37 19.57
C ASP A 246 -9.74 -3.88 19.62
N LEU A 247 -8.83 -4.26 20.51
CA LEU A 247 -8.19 -5.56 20.45
C LEU A 247 -9.11 -6.66 21.02
N ASP A 248 -10.00 -6.32 21.94
CA ASP A 248 -10.89 -7.27 22.60
C ASP A 248 -12.40 -7.02 22.37
N ASN A 249 -12.73 -6.15 21.41
CA ASN A 249 -14.07 -5.79 20.99
C ASN A 249 -14.92 -5.23 22.15
N ASP A 250 -14.31 -4.44 23.03
CA ASP A 250 -15.00 -3.81 24.16
C ASP A 250 -15.45 -2.36 23.89
N GLY A 251 -15.10 -1.84 22.72
CA GLY A 251 -15.36 -0.48 22.27
C GLY A 251 -14.37 0.54 22.82
N THR A 252 -13.23 0.11 23.38
CA THR A 252 -12.13 0.99 23.74
C THR A 252 -10.85 0.51 23.07
N LEU A 253 -9.98 1.47 22.74
CA LEU A 253 -8.81 1.19 21.91
C LEU A 253 -7.59 0.82 22.75
N GLU A 254 -6.81 -0.13 22.24
CA GLU A 254 -5.50 -0.51 22.76
C GLU A 254 -4.37 0.04 21.90
N ILE A 255 -3.28 0.40 22.56
CA ILE A 255 -2.03 0.88 21.96
C ILE A 255 -0.98 -0.22 22.05
N LEU A 256 -0.43 -0.61 20.90
CA LEU A 256 0.52 -1.71 20.74
C LEU A 256 1.87 -1.18 20.27
N VAL A 257 2.94 -1.47 21.02
CA VAL A 257 4.26 -0.89 20.71
C VAL A 257 5.45 -1.70 21.23
N GLY A 258 6.47 -1.82 20.39
CA GLY A 258 7.72 -2.49 20.73
C GLY A 258 8.75 -1.59 21.42
N SER A 259 9.47 -2.13 22.41
CA SER A 259 10.61 -1.44 23.03
C SER A 259 11.96 -1.94 22.52
N PHE A 260 12.84 -1.00 22.18
CA PHE A 260 14.16 -1.30 21.63
C PHE A 260 15.12 -1.96 22.65
N GLU A 261 15.01 -1.68 23.95
CA GLU A 261 16.07 -2.05 24.91
C GLU A 261 15.66 -3.08 25.95
N ASN A 262 14.45 -2.97 26.49
CA ASN A 262 14.00 -3.96 27.46
C ASN A 262 13.41 -5.20 26.77
N TYR A 263 13.30 -5.20 25.43
CA TYR A 263 12.83 -6.31 24.61
C TYR A 263 11.41 -6.74 24.96
N HIS A 264 10.59 -5.79 25.43
CA HIS A 264 9.17 -6.02 25.66
C HIS A 264 8.35 -5.36 24.56
N PHE A 265 7.39 -6.12 24.06
CA PHE A 265 6.22 -5.62 23.37
C PHE A 265 5.17 -5.27 24.42
N TYR A 266 4.57 -4.08 24.32
CA TYR A 266 3.58 -3.60 25.27
C TYR A 266 2.22 -3.47 24.60
N CYS A 267 1.18 -3.80 25.36
CA CYS A 267 -0.19 -3.37 25.10
C CYS A 267 -0.61 -2.45 26.25
N LEU A 268 -1.13 -1.27 25.90
CA LEU A 268 -1.65 -0.28 26.83
C LEU A 268 -3.11 -0.01 26.48
N SER A 269 -3.97 0.17 27.49
CA SER A 269 -5.33 0.68 27.28
C SER A 269 -5.29 2.13 26.75
N HIS A 270 -6.40 2.64 26.22
CA HIS A 270 -6.63 4.06 25.90
C HIS A 270 -6.17 5.07 26.98
N THR A 271 -6.18 4.69 28.27
CA THR A 271 -5.69 5.54 29.39
C THR A 271 -4.18 5.49 29.65
N GLY A 272 -3.42 4.74 28.85
CA GLY A 272 -1.98 4.49 29.03
C GLY A 272 -1.62 3.49 30.14
N ALA A 273 -2.61 2.78 30.69
CA ALA A 273 -2.36 1.70 31.65
C ALA A 273 -1.91 0.44 30.91
N GLN A 274 -0.85 -0.22 31.40
CA GLN A 274 -0.39 -1.48 30.80
C GLN A 274 -1.40 -2.61 31.04
N GLU A 275 -1.97 -3.11 29.96
CA GLU A 275 -2.81 -4.31 29.86
C GLU A 275 -1.94 -5.56 30.10
N TRP A 276 -1.00 -5.78 29.18
CA TRP A 276 -0.07 -6.90 29.18
C TRP A 276 1.24 -6.51 28.50
N ASN A 277 2.23 -7.40 28.58
CA ASN A 277 3.46 -7.30 27.80
C ASN A 277 3.97 -8.69 27.43
N TYR A 278 4.76 -8.75 26.37
CA TYR A 278 5.43 -9.96 25.90
C TYR A 278 6.92 -9.71 25.76
N SER A 279 7.76 -10.61 26.28
CA SER A 279 9.22 -10.48 26.19
C SER A 279 9.78 -11.28 25.03
N THR A 280 10.54 -10.61 24.15
CA THR A 280 11.37 -11.24 23.12
C THR A 280 12.81 -11.44 23.61
N GLY A 281 13.65 -12.03 22.76
CA GLY A 281 15.08 -12.21 23.00
C GLY A 281 15.93 -11.00 22.60
N GLY A 282 15.35 -9.98 21.95
CA GLY A 282 16.07 -8.87 21.32
C GLY A 282 15.19 -7.66 21.05
N ALA A 283 15.82 -6.59 20.56
CA ALA A 283 15.18 -5.30 20.35
C ALA A 283 13.97 -5.39 19.41
N LEU A 284 12.98 -4.52 19.63
CA LEU A 284 11.83 -4.35 18.77
C LEU A 284 11.96 -3.01 18.05
N TYR A 285 12.28 -3.09 16.77
CA TYR A 285 12.38 -1.95 15.86
C TYR A 285 11.19 -1.89 14.90
N SER A 286 10.75 -3.06 14.40
CA SER A 286 9.50 -3.25 13.66
C SER A 286 8.32 -2.58 14.36
N SER A 287 7.50 -1.88 13.60
CA SER A 287 6.13 -1.55 14.00
C SER A 287 5.28 -2.82 13.90
N PRO A 288 4.23 -2.97 14.74
CA PRO A 288 3.31 -4.10 14.63
C PRO A 288 2.29 -3.90 13.49
N ALA A 289 1.80 -5.01 12.93
CA ALA A 289 0.53 -5.08 12.21
C ALA A 289 -0.52 -5.77 13.10
N VAL A 290 -1.78 -5.34 12.95
CA VAL A 290 -2.92 -5.83 13.75
C VAL A 290 -4.06 -6.16 12.80
N VAL A 291 -4.38 -7.44 12.67
CA VAL A 291 -5.33 -7.97 11.67
C VAL A 291 -5.94 -9.28 12.16
N ASP A 292 -7.15 -9.61 11.72
CA ASP A 292 -7.73 -10.95 11.90
C ASP A 292 -7.08 -11.90 10.87
N LEU A 293 -6.06 -12.63 11.30
CA LEU A 293 -5.16 -13.32 10.38
C LEU A 293 -5.78 -14.62 9.85
N ASP A 294 -6.68 -15.25 10.61
CA ASP A 294 -7.31 -16.52 10.28
C ASP A 294 -8.84 -16.47 10.15
N ASN A 295 -9.40 -15.26 10.12
CA ASN A 295 -10.83 -14.96 9.97
C ASN A 295 -11.68 -15.62 11.07
N ASP A 296 -11.18 -15.62 12.31
CA ASP A 296 -11.89 -16.16 13.49
C ASP A 296 -12.68 -15.11 14.28
N GLY A 297 -12.57 -13.84 13.89
CA GLY A 297 -13.18 -12.68 14.51
C GLY A 297 -12.38 -12.11 15.68
N THR A 298 -11.10 -12.48 15.82
CA THR A 298 -10.19 -11.89 16.79
C THR A 298 -8.90 -11.43 16.14
N LEU A 299 -8.35 -10.32 16.60
CA LEU A 299 -7.15 -9.74 15.99
C LEU A 299 -5.87 -10.42 16.50
N GLU A 300 -4.97 -10.72 15.58
CA GLU A 300 -3.59 -11.10 15.82
C GLU A 300 -2.65 -9.91 15.68
N ILE A 301 -1.51 -10.00 16.36
CA ILE A 301 -0.48 -8.95 16.39
C ILE A 301 0.82 -9.54 15.88
N ILE A 302 1.31 -9.00 14.77
CA ILE A 302 2.49 -9.49 14.07
C ILE A 302 3.61 -8.44 14.15
N PHE A 303 4.84 -8.88 14.46
CA PHE A 303 6.00 -7.98 14.47
C PHE A 303 7.35 -8.71 14.34
N GLY A 304 8.34 -8.00 13.84
CA GLY A 304 9.74 -8.44 13.79
C GLY A 304 10.55 -8.11 15.05
N SER A 305 11.58 -8.91 15.32
CA SER A 305 12.57 -8.65 16.37
C SER A 305 14.01 -8.82 15.90
N LEU A 306 14.93 -8.08 16.53
CA LEU A 306 16.37 -8.21 16.33
C LEU A 306 16.97 -9.46 17.00
N ASP A 307 16.13 -10.39 17.49
CA ASP A 307 16.55 -11.72 17.91
C ASP A 307 16.44 -12.79 16.81
N ASP A 308 16.29 -12.35 15.56
CA ASP A 308 16.16 -13.15 14.36
C ASP A 308 14.82 -13.92 14.29
N ASN A 309 13.75 -13.36 14.88
CA ASN A 309 12.41 -13.96 14.80
C ASN A 309 11.33 -12.95 14.39
N ILE A 310 10.33 -13.49 13.71
CA ILE A 310 9.01 -12.91 13.49
C ILE A 310 8.08 -13.53 14.54
N TYR A 311 7.25 -12.72 15.18
CA TYR A 311 6.31 -13.15 16.21
C TYR A 311 4.87 -12.86 15.77
N CYS A 312 3.96 -13.75 16.14
CA CYS A 312 2.54 -13.51 16.16
C CYS A 312 2.00 -13.77 17.57
N LEU A 313 1.21 -12.82 18.08
CA LEU A 313 0.52 -12.91 19.36
C LEU A 313 -0.98 -12.79 19.12
N SER A 314 -1.79 -13.52 19.88
CA SER A 314 -3.24 -13.29 19.98
C SER A 314 -3.52 -11.90 20.56
N HIS A 315 -4.76 -11.41 20.43
CA HIS A 315 -5.29 -10.24 21.16
C HIS A 315 -4.99 -10.19 22.67
N THR A 316 -4.83 -11.35 23.34
CA THR A 316 -4.48 -11.40 24.78
C THR A 316 -2.97 -11.32 25.10
N GLY A 317 -2.12 -11.11 24.09
CA GLY A 317 -0.66 -11.10 24.23
C GLY A 317 -0.03 -12.48 24.41
N THR A 318 -0.77 -13.57 24.14
CA THR A 318 -0.22 -14.92 24.13
C THR A 318 0.38 -15.25 22.77
N LYS A 319 1.60 -15.80 22.74
CA LYS A 319 2.22 -16.21 21.49
C LYS A 319 1.47 -17.35 20.82
N GLU A 320 1.00 -17.08 19.62
CA GLU A 320 0.43 -17.99 18.63
C GLU A 320 1.56 -18.84 18.02
N TRP A 321 2.49 -18.15 17.35
CA TRP A 321 3.64 -18.74 16.68
C TRP A 321 4.83 -17.78 16.64
N ASP A 322 6.00 -18.34 16.33
CA ASP A 322 7.21 -17.59 15.98
C ASP A 322 7.89 -18.28 14.79
N TYR A 323 8.52 -17.48 13.95
CA TYR A 323 9.30 -17.96 12.82
C TYR A 323 10.73 -17.41 12.89
N ALA A 324 11.71 -18.31 12.97
CA ALA A 324 13.12 -17.96 12.99
C ALA A 324 13.64 -17.70 11.58
N THR A 325 14.07 -16.46 11.33
CA THR A 325 14.78 -16.06 10.11
C THR A 325 16.28 -16.38 10.24
N GLY A 326 17.06 -16.05 9.21
CA GLY A 326 18.52 -16.17 9.24
C GLY A 326 19.26 -14.99 9.86
N GLY A 327 18.54 -13.92 10.21
CA GLY A 327 19.09 -12.63 10.63
C GLY A 327 17.99 -11.71 11.19
N SER A 328 18.39 -10.56 11.71
CA SER A 328 17.48 -9.68 12.44
C SER A 328 16.32 -9.17 11.58
N VAL A 329 15.19 -8.88 12.20
CA VAL A 329 13.98 -8.42 11.51
C VAL A 329 13.73 -6.97 11.90
N HIS A 330 14.24 -6.05 11.07
CA HIS A 330 14.01 -4.59 11.21
C HIS A 330 12.73 -4.13 10.51
N SER A 331 12.39 -4.81 9.41
CA SER A 331 11.18 -4.58 8.59
C SER A 331 9.91 -4.70 9.44
N SER A 332 8.89 -3.93 9.12
CA SER A 332 7.54 -4.12 9.65
C SER A 332 6.74 -5.03 8.73
N PRO A 333 5.76 -5.79 9.24
CA PRO A 333 4.94 -6.67 8.41
C PRO A 333 3.97 -5.86 7.53
N ALA A 334 3.68 -6.41 6.34
CA ALA A 334 2.44 -6.18 5.60
C ALA A 334 1.64 -7.49 5.58
N VAL A 335 0.32 -7.40 5.49
CA VAL A 335 -0.59 -8.55 5.57
C VAL A 335 -1.68 -8.45 4.51
N ALA A 336 -1.84 -9.52 3.74
CA ALA A 336 -2.83 -9.62 2.66
C ALA A 336 -3.16 -11.08 2.33
N ASP A 337 -4.35 -11.34 1.78
CA ASP A 337 -4.71 -12.63 1.18
C ASP A 337 -4.15 -12.67 -0.25
N LEU A 338 -2.93 -13.18 -0.41
CA LEU A 338 -2.23 -13.13 -1.68
C LEU A 338 -2.72 -14.21 -2.66
N ASP A 339 -3.39 -15.25 -2.17
CA ASP A 339 -3.75 -16.43 -2.96
C ASP A 339 -5.26 -16.70 -3.10
N GLY A 340 -6.07 -15.85 -2.48
CA GLY A 340 -7.54 -15.85 -2.53
C GLY A 340 -8.14 -17.04 -1.76
N ASP A 341 -7.46 -17.53 -0.72
CA ASP A 341 -7.95 -18.65 0.10
C ASP A 341 -8.76 -18.23 1.34
N ASN A 342 -8.98 -16.91 1.50
CA ASN A 342 -9.61 -16.26 2.65
C ASN A 342 -8.85 -16.53 3.95
N THR A 343 -7.53 -16.65 3.90
CA THR A 343 -6.65 -16.48 5.05
C THR A 343 -5.50 -15.57 4.66
N MET A 344 -4.92 -14.89 5.64
CA MET A 344 -3.97 -13.84 5.35
C MET A 344 -2.52 -14.34 5.39
N GLU A 345 -1.71 -13.86 4.46
CA GLU A 345 -0.27 -14.05 4.43
C GLU A 345 0.46 -12.86 5.07
N VAL A 346 1.45 -13.16 5.90
CA VAL A 346 2.36 -12.20 6.50
C VAL A 346 3.61 -12.05 5.64
N LEU A 347 3.86 -10.83 5.16
CA LEU A 347 5.06 -10.43 4.40
C LEU A 347 5.99 -9.60 5.27
N ILE A 348 7.26 -10.00 5.41
CA ILE A 348 8.23 -9.25 6.21
C ILE A 348 9.68 -9.49 5.78
N GLY A 349 10.46 -8.40 5.68
CA GLY A 349 11.87 -8.41 5.30
C GLY A 349 12.84 -8.72 6.45
N SER A 350 14.02 -9.25 6.15
CA SER A 350 15.06 -9.55 7.13
C SER A 350 16.47 -9.15 6.65
N ASP A 351 17.35 -8.89 7.62
CA ASP A 351 18.80 -8.69 7.46
C ASP A 351 19.53 -9.94 6.94
N ASP A 352 18.83 -11.06 6.73
CA ASP A 352 19.37 -12.23 6.03
C ASP A 352 19.21 -12.17 4.51
N TYR A 353 18.81 -11.00 4.00
CA TYR A 353 18.58 -10.67 2.60
C TYR A 353 17.27 -11.21 2.04
N CYS A 354 16.40 -11.78 2.88
CA CYS A 354 15.17 -12.41 2.41
C CYS A 354 13.90 -11.68 2.89
N LEU A 355 12.93 -11.61 1.98
CA LEU A 355 11.52 -11.35 2.25
C LEU A 355 10.85 -12.70 2.48
N TYR A 356 10.16 -12.83 3.60
CA TYR A 356 9.41 -14.02 3.97
C TYR A 356 7.93 -13.78 3.74
N CYS A 357 7.26 -14.78 3.19
CA CYS A 357 5.81 -14.91 3.18
C CYS A 357 5.43 -16.11 4.06
N LEU A 358 4.62 -15.86 5.08
CA LEU A 358 4.15 -16.86 6.04
C LEU A 358 2.62 -16.91 6.03
N SER A 359 2.05 -18.11 5.96
CA SER A 359 0.60 -18.30 6.19
C SER A 359 0.16 -17.80 7.56
N HIS A 360 -1.14 -17.67 7.78
CA HIS A 360 -1.76 -17.38 9.08
C HIS A 360 -1.27 -18.25 10.26
N THR A 361 -0.78 -19.46 9.99
CA THR A 361 -0.21 -20.37 11.02
C THR A 361 1.29 -20.18 11.32
N GLY A 362 1.94 -19.22 10.66
CA GLY A 362 3.39 -18.99 10.74
C GLY A 362 4.22 -19.99 9.93
N SER A 363 3.59 -20.79 9.06
CA SER A 363 4.30 -21.68 8.14
C SER A 363 4.78 -20.88 6.93
N ARG A 364 6.08 -20.99 6.59
CA ARG A 364 6.64 -20.31 5.40
C ARG A 364 6.11 -20.94 4.12
N GLU A 365 5.48 -20.11 3.30
CA GLU A 365 4.97 -20.50 1.99
C GLU A 365 6.05 -20.34 0.93
N TRP A 366 6.65 -19.15 0.88
CA TRP A 366 7.76 -18.82 0.01
C TRP A 366 8.71 -17.82 0.66
N ARG A 367 9.85 -17.59 0.01
CA ARG A 367 10.74 -16.47 0.33
C ARG A 367 11.42 -15.96 -0.93
N PHE A 368 11.54 -14.66 -1.04
CA PHE A 368 12.39 -14.00 -2.02
C PHE A 368 13.70 -13.58 -1.32
N CYS A 369 14.84 -13.57 -2.03
CA CYS A 369 16.07 -13.06 -1.45
C CYS A 369 16.82 -12.15 -2.44
N ALA A 370 17.16 -10.94 -1.96
CA ALA A 370 17.94 -9.92 -2.64
C ALA A 370 19.46 -10.19 -2.49
N GLU A 371 20.29 -9.21 -2.88
CA GLU A 371 21.76 -9.31 -2.75
C GLU A 371 22.31 -8.66 -1.46
N ASP A 372 21.48 -7.97 -0.67
CA ASP A 372 21.80 -7.34 0.62
C ASP A 372 20.53 -7.25 1.51
N ASP A 373 20.62 -6.64 2.71
CA ASP A 373 19.53 -6.62 3.71
C ASP A 373 18.20 -6.06 3.16
N LEU A 374 17.10 -6.72 3.51
CA LEU A 374 15.73 -6.22 3.27
C LEU A 374 15.17 -5.64 4.57
N THR A 375 15.48 -4.36 4.82
CA THR A 375 15.04 -3.64 6.04
C THR A 375 13.84 -2.73 5.86
N SER A 376 13.44 -2.44 4.63
CA SER A 376 12.19 -1.73 4.37
C SER A 376 10.99 -2.64 4.70
N SER A 377 9.83 -2.08 5.01
CA SER A 377 8.58 -2.84 5.09
C SER A 377 8.10 -3.11 3.65
N PRO A 378 7.52 -4.27 3.33
CA PRO A 378 6.89 -4.49 2.03
C PRO A 378 5.62 -3.62 1.89
N ALA A 379 5.22 -3.37 0.64
CA ALA A 379 3.89 -2.88 0.27
C ALA A 379 3.20 -3.89 -0.65
N VAL A 380 1.87 -3.97 -0.57
CA VAL A 380 1.04 -4.92 -1.31
C VAL A 380 -0.13 -4.17 -1.95
N ALA A 381 -0.39 -4.37 -3.23
CA ALA A 381 -1.56 -3.84 -3.93
C ALA A 381 -1.66 -4.53 -5.29
N ASP A 382 -2.82 -4.48 -5.93
CA ASP A 382 -2.94 -4.82 -7.35
C ASP A 382 -2.31 -3.67 -8.14
N LEU A 383 -1.06 -3.87 -8.57
CA LEU A 383 -0.25 -2.78 -9.13
C LEU A 383 -0.55 -2.58 -10.62
N ASP A 384 -0.93 -3.64 -11.33
CA ASP A 384 -1.20 -3.60 -12.77
C ASP A 384 -2.67 -3.83 -13.14
N ASN A 385 -3.57 -3.72 -12.14
CA ASN A 385 -5.02 -3.87 -12.23
C ASN A 385 -5.43 -5.20 -12.91
N ASP A 386 -4.72 -6.28 -12.61
CA ASP A 386 -4.99 -7.62 -13.17
C ASP A 386 -5.82 -8.53 -12.24
N GLY A 387 -6.21 -8.00 -11.07
CA GLY A 387 -6.94 -8.66 -10.00
C GLY A 387 -6.07 -9.52 -9.08
N LEU A 388 -4.72 -9.43 -9.19
CA LEU A 388 -3.77 -10.12 -8.33
C LEU A 388 -2.89 -9.13 -7.60
N LEU A 389 -2.55 -9.44 -6.34
CA LEU A 389 -1.71 -8.56 -5.54
C LEU A 389 -0.22 -8.74 -5.85
N GLU A 390 0.46 -7.63 -6.15
CA GLU A 390 1.92 -7.52 -6.20
C GLU A 390 2.50 -7.17 -4.84
N VAL A 391 3.75 -7.57 -4.64
CA VAL A 391 4.56 -7.21 -3.47
C VAL A 391 5.76 -6.39 -3.90
N VAL A 392 5.85 -5.17 -3.38
CA VAL A 392 6.97 -4.25 -3.62
C VAL A 392 7.82 -4.11 -2.36
N ILE A 393 9.15 -4.17 -2.51
CA ILE A 393 10.08 -4.02 -1.38
C ILE A 393 11.41 -3.34 -1.77
N GLY A 394 11.89 -2.45 -0.90
CA GLY A 394 13.19 -1.79 -1.01
C GLY A 394 14.33 -2.59 -0.34
N SER A 395 15.53 -2.52 -0.91
CA SER A 395 16.69 -3.28 -0.47
C SER A 395 17.95 -2.43 -0.30
N LYS A 396 18.84 -2.86 0.61
CA LYS A 396 20.17 -2.25 0.79
C LYS A 396 21.16 -2.55 -0.34
N ASP A 397 20.79 -3.36 -1.32
CA ASP A 397 21.56 -3.60 -2.55
C ASP A 397 21.31 -2.53 -3.64
N ASP A 398 20.79 -1.38 -3.23
CA ASP A 398 20.46 -0.23 -4.08
C ASP A 398 19.28 -0.50 -5.04
N LYS A 399 18.36 -1.41 -4.68
CA LYS A 399 17.23 -1.79 -5.54
C LYS A 399 15.86 -1.73 -4.89
N VAL A 400 14.87 -1.55 -5.76
CA VAL A 400 13.44 -1.83 -5.53
C VAL A 400 13.09 -3.08 -6.32
N TYR A 401 12.32 -3.98 -5.71
CA TYR A 401 11.84 -5.22 -6.33
C TYR A 401 10.32 -5.24 -6.32
N CYS A 402 9.71 -5.65 -7.44
CA CYS A 402 8.30 -6.01 -7.52
C CYS A 402 8.15 -7.50 -7.87
N ILE A 403 7.28 -8.17 -7.13
CA ILE A 403 7.13 -9.62 -7.11
C ILE A 403 5.65 -9.95 -7.13
N ALA A 404 5.24 -10.84 -8.03
CA ALA A 404 3.89 -11.40 -8.05
C ALA A 404 3.93 -12.89 -7.73
N LEU A 405 2.86 -13.41 -7.12
CA LEU A 405 2.65 -14.84 -7.00
C LEU A 405 2.38 -15.46 -8.37
N THR A 406 2.74 -16.74 -8.53
CA THR A 406 2.50 -17.46 -9.79
C THR A 406 1.58 -18.65 -9.57
N GLY A 407 0.60 -18.79 -10.46
CA GLY A 407 -0.35 -19.90 -10.42
C GLY A 407 -1.51 -19.70 -9.45
N VAL A 408 -1.63 -18.50 -8.88
CA VAL A 408 -2.86 -17.96 -8.30
C VAL A 408 -3.77 -17.43 -9.41
N THR A 409 -5.06 -17.33 -9.12
CA THR A 409 -6.09 -16.89 -10.09
C THR A 409 -7.01 -15.81 -9.52
N ALA A 410 -6.77 -15.43 -8.27
CA ALA A 410 -7.42 -14.36 -7.55
C ALA A 410 -6.52 -14.06 -6.34
N SER A 411 -6.56 -12.83 -5.88
CA SER A 411 -6.14 -12.44 -4.53
C SER A 411 -7.38 -11.96 -3.76
N GLY A 412 -7.26 -11.86 -2.44
CA GLY A 412 -8.25 -11.25 -1.56
C GLY A 412 -7.80 -9.85 -1.12
N SER A 413 -8.30 -9.41 0.03
CA SER A 413 -8.02 -8.08 0.58
C SER A 413 -6.63 -7.97 1.21
N ALA A 414 -6.19 -6.72 1.42
CA ALA A 414 -4.92 -6.38 2.05
C ALA A 414 -5.10 -5.37 3.20
N PRO A 415 -5.66 -5.77 4.36
CA PRO A 415 -6.00 -4.84 5.46
C PRO A 415 -4.82 -4.18 6.16
N TRP A 416 -3.60 -4.65 5.88
CA TRP A 416 -2.38 -3.99 6.36
C TRP A 416 -1.36 -3.99 5.23
N TYR A 417 -1.68 -3.24 4.17
CA TYR A 417 -1.00 -3.36 2.89
C TYR A 417 0.37 -2.68 2.84
N CYS A 418 0.68 -1.76 3.76
CA CYS A 418 1.99 -1.10 3.76
C CYS A 418 2.48 -0.75 5.19
N PHE A 419 3.57 0.02 5.27
CA PHE A 419 4.10 0.46 6.56
C PHE A 419 3.04 1.24 7.32
N HIS A 420 2.77 0.84 8.56
CA HIS A 420 1.86 1.56 9.46
C HIS A 420 0.37 1.54 9.02
N GLY A 421 -0.02 0.50 8.27
CA GLY A 421 -1.41 0.17 7.94
C GLY A 421 -1.77 0.58 6.52
N ASN A 422 -1.71 1.88 6.26
CA ASN A 422 -2.23 2.54 5.07
C ASN A 422 -1.34 3.70 4.59
N ILE A 423 -1.71 4.34 3.48
CA ILE A 423 -0.97 5.46 2.87
C ILE A 423 -0.89 6.73 3.74
N PHE A 424 -1.81 6.92 4.68
CA PHE A 424 -1.83 8.04 5.64
C PHE A 424 -0.95 7.78 6.88
N HIS A 425 -0.50 6.53 7.06
CA HIS A 425 0.27 6.04 8.20
C HIS A 425 -0.35 6.35 9.58
N THR A 426 -1.67 6.20 9.72
CA THR A 426 -2.37 6.46 10.99
C THR A 426 -2.00 5.45 12.07
N GLY A 427 -1.60 4.23 11.66
CA GLY A 427 -1.36 3.10 12.54
C GLY A 427 -2.61 2.45 13.11
N TRP A 428 -3.77 2.65 12.49
CA TRP A 428 -4.99 1.96 12.83
C TRP A 428 -5.18 0.65 12.05
N ALA A 429 -6.00 -0.24 12.59
CA ALA A 429 -6.49 -1.43 11.89
C ALA A 429 -7.63 -1.07 10.92
N ASP A 430 -7.82 -1.90 9.91
CA ASP A 430 -8.94 -1.86 8.97
C ASP A 430 -9.79 -3.12 9.24
N SER A 431 -11.03 -2.92 9.67
CA SER A 431 -11.89 -3.97 10.23
C SER A 431 -12.69 -4.75 9.18
N ASP A 432 -13.08 -4.14 8.06
CA ASP A 432 -13.78 -4.80 6.95
C ASP A 432 -12.90 -5.07 5.72
N ASN A 433 -11.66 -4.60 5.75
CA ASN A 433 -10.58 -4.89 4.81
C ASN A 433 -10.81 -4.26 3.42
N ASP A 434 -11.26 -3.01 3.39
CA ASP A 434 -11.60 -2.27 2.18
C ASP A 434 -10.54 -1.23 1.77
N TYR A 435 -9.37 -1.22 2.41
CA TYR A 435 -8.26 -0.26 2.23
C TYR A 435 -8.42 1.09 2.94
N LEU A 436 -9.57 1.36 3.56
CA LEU A 436 -9.75 2.44 4.52
C LEU A 436 -9.63 1.89 5.94
N ASP A 437 -8.89 2.61 6.78
CA ASP A 437 -8.85 2.20 8.19
C ASP A 437 -10.09 2.74 8.94
N ASP A 438 -10.45 2.10 10.06
CA ASP A 438 -11.65 2.45 10.83
C ASP A 438 -11.70 3.94 11.22
N LEU A 439 -10.52 4.54 11.43
CA LEU A 439 -10.40 5.95 11.76
C LEU A 439 -10.81 6.81 10.56
N THR A 440 -10.31 6.48 9.38
CA THR A 440 -10.49 7.22 8.14
C THR A 440 -11.97 7.21 7.73
N GLU A 441 -12.62 6.05 7.85
CA GLU A 441 -14.05 5.90 7.62
C GLU A 441 -14.89 6.74 8.61
N ASP A 442 -14.68 6.61 9.93
CA ASP A 442 -15.51 7.31 10.92
C ASP A 442 -15.30 8.85 10.89
N THR A 443 -14.09 9.30 10.53
CA THR A 443 -13.73 10.72 10.63
C THR A 443 -13.85 11.52 9.34
N TYR A 444 -13.54 10.95 8.17
CA TYR A 444 -13.56 11.70 6.89
C TYR A 444 -14.78 11.38 6.05
N PHE A 445 -14.98 10.10 5.76
CA PHE A 445 -15.94 9.67 4.73
C PHE A 445 -17.31 9.35 5.33
N GLY A 446 -17.36 9.05 6.62
CA GLY A 446 -18.57 8.74 7.37
C GLY A 446 -19.16 7.37 7.04
N THR A 447 -18.41 6.53 6.33
CA THR A 447 -18.68 5.12 6.05
C THR A 447 -18.58 4.29 7.32
N SER A 448 -18.98 3.02 7.25
CA SER A 448 -19.08 2.17 8.44
C SER A 448 -17.89 1.23 8.52
N PRO A 449 -17.09 1.24 9.60
CA PRO A 449 -15.90 0.38 9.79
C PRO A 449 -16.10 -1.14 9.85
N ASN A 450 -17.24 -1.64 9.38
CA ASN A 450 -17.61 -3.05 9.41
C ASN A 450 -18.49 -3.39 8.18
N ASP A 451 -18.53 -2.51 7.18
CA ASP A 451 -19.36 -2.58 5.99
C ASP A 451 -18.57 -2.01 4.81
N SER A 452 -17.80 -2.87 4.15
CA SER A 452 -16.86 -2.53 3.08
C SER A 452 -17.47 -1.96 1.79
N ASP A 453 -18.78 -1.79 1.73
CA ASP A 453 -19.56 -1.38 0.54
C ASP A 453 -20.87 -0.77 1.04
N SER A 454 -20.83 0.55 1.22
CA SER A 454 -21.83 1.35 1.93
C SER A 454 -23.15 1.48 1.16
N ASP A 455 -23.12 1.44 -0.17
CA ASP A 455 -24.30 1.58 -1.02
C ASP A 455 -24.76 0.27 -1.71
N GLY A 456 -23.91 -0.75 -1.73
CA GLY A 456 -24.19 -2.12 -2.11
C GLY A 456 -24.11 -2.38 -3.60
N ASP A 457 -23.23 -1.69 -4.33
CA ASP A 457 -23.07 -1.79 -5.78
C ASP A 457 -21.93 -2.74 -6.24
N ASP A 458 -21.26 -3.38 -5.29
CA ASP A 458 -20.11 -4.29 -5.47
C ASP A 458 -18.75 -3.58 -5.78
N VAL A 459 -18.62 -2.26 -5.56
CA VAL A 459 -17.34 -1.54 -5.37
C VAL A 459 -17.13 -1.29 -3.88
N THR A 460 -15.88 -1.28 -3.39
CA THR A 460 -15.62 -1.03 -1.98
C THR A 460 -15.43 0.46 -1.69
N ASP A 461 -15.83 0.92 -0.50
CA ASP A 461 -15.72 2.33 -0.12
C ASP A 461 -14.30 2.87 -0.32
N GLY A 462 -13.28 2.05 -0.03
CA GLY A 462 -11.89 2.40 -0.29
C GLY A 462 -11.49 2.42 -1.76
N ASP A 463 -11.97 1.50 -2.60
CA ASP A 463 -11.71 1.54 -4.05
C ASP A 463 -12.37 2.77 -4.69
N GLU A 464 -13.60 3.09 -4.29
CA GLU A 464 -14.30 4.30 -4.75
C GLU A 464 -13.48 5.57 -4.47
N LEU A 465 -12.98 5.72 -3.24
CA LEU A 465 -12.28 6.92 -2.82
C LEU A 465 -10.80 6.97 -3.25
N LEU A 466 -10.13 5.81 -3.30
CA LEU A 466 -8.70 5.74 -3.58
C LEU A 466 -8.40 5.51 -5.06
N LEU A 467 -9.28 4.83 -5.80
CA LEU A 467 -9.04 4.44 -7.20
C LEU A 467 -10.02 5.11 -8.19
N TYR A 468 -11.33 5.07 -7.94
CA TYR A 468 -12.32 5.47 -8.95
C TYR A 468 -12.84 6.91 -8.85
N ASP A 469 -12.59 7.61 -7.74
CA ASP A 469 -13.10 8.97 -7.46
C ASP A 469 -14.65 9.06 -7.47
N THR A 470 -15.31 7.99 -7.02
CA THR A 470 -16.77 7.86 -6.89
C THR A 470 -17.25 8.12 -5.45
N ASP A 471 -18.57 8.24 -5.23
CA ASP A 471 -19.17 8.51 -3.90
C ASP A 471 -19.71 7.21 -3.27
N PRO A 472 -19.17 6.74 -2.12
CA PRO A 472 -19.63 5.51 -1.42
C PRO A 472 -21.08 5.45 -0.94
N TRP A 473 -21.86 6.48 -1.25
CA TRP A 473 -23.27 6.58 -0.93
C TRP A 473 -24.16 6.67 -2.17
N ASP A 474 -23.59 6.61 -3.37
CA ASP A 474 -24.26 6.82 -4.64
C ASP A 474 -23.87 5.76 -5.68
N THR A 475 -24.77 4.78 -5.86
CA THR A 475 -24.54 3.58 -6.69
C THR A 475 -24.40 3.85 -8.19
N ASP A 476 -24.32 5.10 -8.65
CA ASP A 476 -24.39 5.58 -10.05
C ASP A 476 -23.90 7.03 -10.03
N SER A 477 -22.59 7.20 -9.89
CA SER A 477 -21.91 8.46 -9.58
C SER A 477 -22.08 9.52 -10.67
N ASP A 478 -22.25 9.10 -11.92
CA ASP A 478 -22.38 9.99 -13.07
C ASP A 478 -23.83 10.14 -13.61
N ASP A 479 -24.79 9.45 -13.00
CA ASP A 479 -26.24 9.42 -13.30
C ASP A 479 -26.58 8.87 -14.72
N ASP A 480 -25.77 7.97 -15.29
CA ASP A 480 -25.92 7.44 -16.65
C ASP A 480 -26.82 6.18 -16.75
N ASN A 481 -27.21 5.61 -15.61
CA ASN A 481 -28.00 4.39 -15.40
C ASN A 481 -27.24 3.06 -15.52
N LEU A 482 -25.92 3.05 -15.49
CA LEU A 482 -25.10 1.96 -14.98
C LEU A 482 -24.75 2.23 -13.52
N THR A 483 -24.44 1.19 -12.76
CA THR A 483 -23.85 1.40 -11.43
C THR A 483 -22.34 1.43 -11.55
N ASP A 484 -21.65 2.12 -10.64
CA ASP A 484 -20.18 2.20 -10.64
C ASP A 484 -19.58 0.78 -10.66
N GLY A 485 -20.18 -0.15 -9.90
CA GLY A 485 -19.81 -1.56 -9.94
C GLY A 485 -20.12 -2.31 -11.25
N GLU A 486 -21.15 -1.94 -12.01
CA GLU A 486 -21.39 -2.49 -13.36
C GLU A 486 -20.32 -1.98 -14.34
N GLU A 487 -19.97 -0.71 -14.26
CA GLU A 487 -18.96 -0.06 -15.10
C GLU A 487 -17.58 -0.67 -14.89
N VAL A 488 -17.15 -0.73 -13.63
CA VAL A 488 -15.84 -1.27 -13.24
C VAL A 488 -15.73 -2.78 -13.48
N ASN A 489 -16.75 -3.56 -13.12
CA ASN A 489 -16.62 -5.03 -13.11
C ASN A 489 -17.06 -5.71 -14.42
N ASP A 490 -17.98 -5.11 -15.18
CA ASP A 490 -18.60 -5.75 -16.34
C ASP A 490 -18.30 -5.06 -17.68
N TYR A 491 -18.06 -3.74 -17.70
CA TYR A 491 -17.97 -2.94 -18.93
C TYR A 491 -16.63 -2.26 -19.19
N ASP A 492 -15.74 -2.17 -18.20
CA ASP A 492 -14.46 -1.45 -18.28
C ASP A 492 -14.63 0.04 -18.68
N THR A 493 -15.70 0.69 -18.22
CA THR A 493 -16.00 2.13 -18.42
C THR A 493 -15.57 2.99 -17.21
N ASP A 494 -15.49 4.31 -17.38
CA ASP A 494 -15.15 5.25 -16.30
C ASP A 494 -16.41 5.65 -15.52
N PRO A 495 -16.57 5.24 -14.25
CA PRO A 495 -17.79 5.47 -13.47
C PRO A 495 -18.06 6.95 -13.11
N THR A 496 -17.17 7.86 -13.53
CA THR A 496 -17.36 9.30 -13.37
C THR A 496 -17.64 10.03 -14.69
N ASP A 497 -17.67 9.30 -15.82
CA ASP A 497 -17.86 9.85 -17.16
C ASP A 497 -18.96 9.14 -17.96
N THR A 498 -20.08 9.84 -18.12
CA THR A 498 -21.30 9.36 -18.80
C THR A 498 -21.16 8.95 -20.27
N ASP A 499 -19.97 8.99 -20.88
CA ASP A 499 -19.70 8.80 -22.32
C ASP A 499 -18.20 8.48 -22.48
N THR A 500 -17.80 7.27 -22.06
CA THR A 500 -16.39 6.85 -21.91
C THR A 500 -15.58 6.99 -23.22
N ASP A 501 -16.21 6.76 -24.37
CA ASP A 501 -15.55 6.80 -25.68
C ASP A 501 -15.73 8.12 -26.46
N ASP A 502 -16.36 9.13 -25.84
CA ASP A 502 -16.56 10.49 -26.35
C ASP A 502 -17.41 10.57 -27.65
N ASP A 503 -18.25 9.58 -27.92
CA ASP A 503 -18.99 9.46 -29.17
C ASP A 503 -20.36 10.19 -29.18
N ASN A 504 -20.77 10.73 -28.03
CA ASN A 504 -22.06 11.38 -27.74
C ASN A 504 -23.25 10.43 -27.54
N LEU A 505 -22.99 9.19 -27.17
CA LEU A 505 -23.94 8.22 -26.64
C LEU A 505 -23.46 7.84 -25.24
N SER A 506 -24.37 7.72 -24.26
CA SER A 506 -23.93 7.38 -22.91
C SER A 506 -23.75 5.88 -22.75
N ASP A 507 -22.79 5.46 -21.94
CA ASP A 507 -22.45 4.06 -21.69
C ASP A 507 -23.69 3.25 -21.29
N GLY A 508 -24.54 3.84 -20.43
CA GLY A 508 -25.81 3.27 -20.03
C GLY A 508 -26.84 3.16 -21.16
N ASP A 509 -26.89 4.08 -22.12
CA ASP A 509 -27.74 3.95 -23.32
C ASP A 509 -27.17 2.88 -24.27
N GLU A 510 -25.86 2.82 -24.42
CA GLU A 510 -25.16 1.81 -25.21
C GLU A 510 -25.45 0.40 -24.71
N VAL A 511 -25.22 0.16 -23.42
CA VAL A 511 -25.47 -1.14 -22.79
C VAL A 511 -26.96 -1.48 -22.73
N ASN A 512 -27.81 -0.56 -22.26
CA ASN A 512 -29.20 -0.88 -21.95
C ASN A 512 -30.17 -0.74 -23.14
N VAL A 513 -29.83 0.06 -24.15
CA VAL A 513 -30.72 0.41 -25.27
C VAL A 513 -30.24 -0.14 -26.60
N TYR A 514 -28.97 0.09 -26.96
CA TYR A 514 -28.46 -0.18 -28.32
C TYR A 514 -27.69 -1.51 -28.42
N GLY A 515 -27.07 -1.96 -27.34
CA GLY A 515 -26.20 -3.13 -27.28
C GLY A 515 -24.88 -2.94 -28.03
N THR A 516 -24.35 -1.72 -28.07
CA THR A 516 -23.01 -1.34 -28.54
C THR A 516 -21.96 -1.56 -27.44
N ASP A 517 -20.68 -1.40 -27.78
CA ASP A 517 -19.55 -1.52 -26.84
C ASP A 517 -19.17 -0.11 -26.34
N PRO A 518 -19.41 0.23 -25.05
CA PRO A 518 -19.26 1.61 -24.56
C PRO A 518 -17.82 2.13 -24.48
N THR A 519 -16.86 1.31 -24.93
CA THR A 519 -15.44 1.67 -24.98
C THR A 519 -14.92 1.83 -26.41
N ASP A 520 -15.80 1.72 -27.41
CA ASP A 520 -15.44 1.71 -28.83
C ASP A 520 -16.39 2.56 -29.68
N ASP A 521 -15.89 3.75 -30.06
CA ASP A 521 -16.64 4.80 -30.76
C ASP A 521 -17.33 4.39 -32.07
N ASP A 522 -17.06 3.20 -32.63
CA ASP A 522 -17.63 2.67 -33.88
C ASP A 522 -17.74 1.14 -33.77
N SER A 523 -18.79 0.65 -33.11
CA SER A 523 -18.98 -0.76 -32.75
C SER A 523 -18.95 -1.73 -33.93
N ASP A 524 -19.36 -1.29 -35.12
CA ASP A 524 -19.43 -2.13 -36.32
C ASP A 524 -18.35 -1.84 -37.38
N TYR A 525 -17.52 -0.82 -37.13
CA TYR A 525 -16.36 -0.39 -37.91
C TYR A 525 -16.69 0.08 -39.33
N ASP A 526 -17.81 0.77 -39.53
CA ASP A 526 -18.22 1.28 -40.83
C ASP A 526 -17.77 2.73 -41.12
N GLY A 527 -17.30 3.42 -40.08
CA GLY A 527 -16.77 4.78 -40.12
C GLY A 527 -17.79 5.88 -39.80
N LEU A 528 -18.91 5.54 -39.17
CA LEU A 528 -19.75 6.43 -38.35
C LEU A 528 -19.61 6.02 -36.89
N SER A 529 -19.74 6.96 -35.97
CA SER A 529 -19.82 6.59 -34.56
C SER A 529 -21.21 6.12 -34.17
N ASP A 530 -21.33 5.32 -33.12
CA ASP A 530 -22.61 4.81 -32.63
C ASP A 530 -23.57 5.96 -32.28
N GLY A 531 -23.05 7.00 -31.64
CA GLY A 531 -23.70 8.28 -31.39
C GLY A 531 -24.10 9.04 -32.66
N GLU A 532 -23.31 9.04 -33.73
CA GLU A 532 -23.69 9.62 -35.03
C GLU A 532 -24.87 8.86 -35.66
N GLU A 533 -24.80 7.54 -35.63
CA GLU A 533 -25.82 6.64 -36.16
C GLU A 533 -27.15 6.80 -35.43
N VAL A 534 -27.13 6.79 -34.10
CA VAL A 534 -28.33 6.95 -33.27
C VAL A 534 -28.89 8.37 -33.34
N ASN A 535 -28.06 9.39 -33.13
CA ASN A 535 -28.53 10.76 -32.93
C ASN A 535 -28.76 11.53 -34.24
N THR A 536 -28.05 11.19 -35.31
CA THR A 536 -28.04 11.96 -36.56
C THR A 536 -28.66 11.20 -37.73
N TYR A 537 -28.23 9.97 -37.97
CA TYR A 537 -28.58 9.22 -39.18
C TYR A 537 -29.77 8.28 -38.98
N ASP A 538 -30.07 7.90 -37.73
CA ASP A 538 -31.11 6.94 -37.33
C ASP A 538 -30.89 5.59 -38.05
N THR A 539 -29.63 5.15 -38.15
CA THR A 539 -29.14 3.83 -38.61
C THR A 539 -28.95 2.88 -37.42
N ASP A 540 -28.56 1.61 -37.67
CA ASP A 540 -28.37 0.61 -36.62
C ASP A 540 -26.87 0.47 -36.30
N PRO A 541 -26.38 0.93 -35.12
CA PRO A 541 -24.94 1.02 -34.80
C PRO A 541 -24.23 -0.34 -34.69
N ASN A 542 -24.98 -1.44 -34.77
CA ASN A 542 -24.45 -2.79 -34.79
C ASN A 542 -24.48 -3.42 -36.19
N ASN A 543 -24.76 -2.64 -37.23
CA ASN A 543 -24.92 -3.12 -38.58
C ASN A 543 -24.42 -2.13 -39.65
N SER A 544 -23.20 -2.40 -40.09
CA SER A 544 -22.42 -1.60 -41.06
C SER A 544 -23.07 -1.33 -42.43
N ASP A 545 -24.26 -1.85 -42.70
CA ASP A 545 -25.03 -1.70 -43.94
C ASP A 545 -26.52 -1.82 -43.56
N THR A 546 -27.12 -0.71 -43.13
CA THR A 546 -28.46 -0.67 -42.52
C THR A 546 -29.56 -1.13 -43.47
N ASP A 547 -29.40 -0.91 -44.78
CA ASP A 547 -30.42 -1.21 -45.79
C ASP A 547 -30.16 -2.44 -46.68
N ASP A 548 -29.08 -3.16 -46.39
CA ASP A 548 -28.61 -4.38 -47.06
C ASP A 548 -28.30 -4.18 -48.57
N ASP A 549 -27.84 -3.01 -48.99
CA ASP A 549 -27.55 -2.68 -50.40
C ASP A 549 -26.10 -2.94 -50.86
N TRP A 550 -25.24 -3.40 -49.95
CA TRP A 550 -23.81 -3.67 -50.12
C TRP A 550 -22.89 -2.44 -50.14
N VAL A 551 -23.39 -1.28 -49.74
CA VAL A 551 -22.62 -0.10 -49.38
C VAL A 551 -22.74 0.09 -47.87
N ILE A 552 -21.64 0.45 -47.22
CA ILE A 552 -21.67 0.69 -45.78
C ILE A 552 -22.17 2.10 -45.46
N ASP A 553 -22.85 2.30 -44.34
CA ASP A 553 -23.56 3.54 -44.02
C ASP A 553 -22.57 4.73 -43.98
N GLY A 554 -21.39 4.51 -43.39
CA GLY A 554 -20.30 5.48 -43.41
C GLY A 554 -19.85 5.91 -44.81
N ASP A 555 -19.77 5.00 -45.79
CA ASP A 555 -19.44 5.34 -47.18
C ASP A 555 -20.59 6.11 -47.86
N GLU A 556 -21.84 5.75 -47.55
CA GLU A 556 -23.03 6.44 -48.07
C GLU A 556 -23.07 7.90 -47.65
N ILE A 557 -22.80 8.18 -46.38
CA ILE A 557 -22.75 9.54 -45.85
C ILE A 557 -21.50 10.27 -46.35
N ASN A 558 -20.31 9.69 -46.15
CA ASN A 558 -19.04 10.40 -46.31
C ASN A 558 -18.55 10.48 -47.76
N VAL A 559 -18.91 9.51 -48.60
CA VAL A 559 -18.41 9.39 -49.98
C VAL A 559 -19.50 9.68 -51.01
N TYR A 560 -20.66 9.05 -50.87
CA TYR A 560 -21.71 9.09 -51.90
C TYR A 560 -22.76 10.19 -51.68
N SER A 561 -22.91 10.65 -50.45
CA SER A 561 -24.01 11.50 -50.00
C SER A 561 -25.39 10.91 -50.37
N SER A 562 -25.54 9.59 -50.18
CA SER A 562 -26.80 8.85 -50.26
C SER A 562 -27.47 8.72 -48.88
N ASP A 563 -28.67 8.13 -48.83
CA ASP A 563 -29.44 7.90 -47.60
C ASP A 563 -29.20 6.44 -47.17
N PRO A 564 -28.54 6.18 -46.02
CA PRO A 564 -28.15 4.84 -45.57
C PRO A 564 -29.30 3.90 -45.20
N LYS A 565 -30.53 4.36 -45.44
CA LYS A 565 -31.77 3.61 -45.20
C LYS A 565 -32.55 3.34 -46.47
N ASP A 566 -32.01 3.72 -47.62
CA ASP A 566 -32.67 3.64 -48.91
C ASP A 566 -31.75 3.10 -50.01
N ASN A 567 -31.87 1.78 -50.20
CA ASN A 567 -31.14 0.99 -51.20
C ASN A 567 -31.30 1.43 -52.66
N ASP A 568 -32.14 2.44 -52.92
CA ASP A 568 -32.26 3.12 -54.21
C ASP A 568 -32.53 4.62 -53.99
N THR A 569 -31.62 5.29 -53.26
CA THR A 569 -31.72 6.71 -52.88
C THR A 569 -32.07 7.65 -54.07
N ASP A 570 -31.66 7.32 -55.30
CA ASP A 570 -31.93 8.14 -56.50
C ASP A 570 -33.12 7.68 -57.37
N ASP A 571 -33.87 6.67 -56.92
CA ASP A 571 -35.03 6.07 -57.56
C ASP A 571 -34.76 5.60 -59.01
N ASP A 572 -33.53 5.17 -59.33
CA ASP A 572 -33.14 4.74 -60.68
C ASP A 572 -33.39 3.25 -60.96
N GLY A 573 -33.65 2.47 -59.90
CA GLY A 573 -34.04 1.08 -59.92
C GLY A 573 -32.89 0.09 -60.09
N LEU A 574 -31.67 0.47 -59.68
CA LEU A 574 -30.48 -0.38 -59.66
C LEU A 574 -30.10 -0.84 -58.28
#